data_AF-A0A962HVD4-F1
#
_entry.id   AF-A0A962HVD4-F1
#
_cell.length_a   1.000
_cell.length_b   1.000
_cell.length_c   1.000
_cell.angle_alpha   90.00
_cell.angle_beta   90.00
_cell.angle_gamma   90.00
#
_symmetry.space_group_name_H-M   'P 1'
#
loop_
_entity.id
_entity.type
_entity.pdbx_description
1 polymer ?
#
loop_
_entity_poly.entity_id
_entity_poly.type
_entity_poly.pdbx_seq_one_letter_code
_entity_poly.pdbx_strand_id
1 'polypeptide(L)'
;MTTTRRGRVLRDTSVGAGLIFVDGKQYPFNLEGSWKSEYAPKVNMGVDADFDDQGNLIAVRAVGAQMIAGEQAAQVLGLAQDKAKKLAAEFQDKGAPVIAQYAGKIGYSTLGAFAAVVIGWFFLPLVSVNLGMIGKNSVTFYQGLKLLNASGIESLAALSGGGSAGLYGVLCFAALATVFLPQLWRDSKAGFGMTAPLLLMLLVGVVAYFKISGQISAGQEQAGAFGGAEYQQMAREMAERASAEMRKAISIGFGLWLSLAGAIYLGWQGWGKSRLKDRVSRSPSVSMCLLAALAVMANANAVEKLPAPVAKAMRDIAAVCSDVGGKPQMKDALQRADLNADGLMDYVVNVAGVNCEGAVSVYGDREKGVMVFTADAKAGAHEAFNDSVYGVRLERSQSSARLWLTVSGEGCGKKPAANFASEAFCERPLVWNAKTGKFAYAPVSMIRMIE
;
A
#
# COMPACT_ATOMS: atom_id res chain seq x y z
N MET A 1 -47.51 -20.72 6.96
CA MET A 1 -46.13 -20.69 7.49
C MET A 1 -45.41 -19.51 6.87
N THR A 2 -44.70 -18.70 7.65
CA THR A 2 -43.97 -17.55 7.09
C THR A 2 -42.56 -17.97 6.73
N THR A 3 -42.14 -17.74 5.48
CA THR A 3 -40.77 -18.03 5.04
C THR A 3 -39.98 -16.74 4.97
N THR A 4 -38.95 -16.63 5.82
CA THR A 4 -38.02 -15.49 5.81
C THR A 4 -36.93 -15.70 4.78
N ARG A 5 -36.69 -14.71 3.91
CA ARG A 5 -35.64 -14.73 2.89
C ARG A 5 -34.88 -13.42 2.87
N ARG A 6 -33.58 -13.49 2.60
CA ARG A 6 -32.69 -12.32 2.65
C ARG A 6 -32.63 -11.60 1.31
N GLY A 7 -32.67 -10.27 1.36
CA GLY A 7 -32.64 -9.41 0.18
C GLY A 7 -32.02 -8.05 0.43
N ARG A 8 -32.21 -7.14 -0.52
CA ARG A 8 -31.70 -5.77 -0.47
C ARG A 8 -32.71 -4.77 -0.98
N VAL A 9 -32.73 -3.58 -0.41
CA VAL A 9 -33.53 -2.45 -0.92
C VAL A 9 -32.87 -1.91 -2.19
N LEU A 10 -33.59 -1.92 -3.32
CA LEU A 10 -33.14 -1.31 -4.58
C LEU A 10 -33.59 0.14 -4.72
N ARG A 11 -34.78 0.44 -4.20
CA ARG A 11 -35.36 1.79 -4.21
C ARG A 11 -36.05 2.05 -2.88
N ASP A 12 -35.77 3.20 -2.29
CA ASP A 12 -36.43 3.65 -1.07
C ASP A 12 -37.87 4.13 -1.36
N THR A 13 -38.55 4.58 -0.31
CA THR A 13 -39.95 5.02 -0.37
C THR A 13 -40.09 6.54 -0.54
N SER A 14 -39.02 7.23 -0.99
CA SER A 14 -39.05 8.70 -1.16
C SER A 14 -39.88 9.13 -2.37
N VAL A 15 -39.98 8.26 -3.39
CA VAL A 15 -40.77 8.48 -4.61
C VAL A 15 -41.70 7.28 -4.84
N GLY A 16 -42.67 7.12 -3.95
CA GLY A 16 -43.70 6.06 -4.01
C GLY A 16 -43.31 4.76 -3.29
N ALA A 17 -43.87 3.62 -3.73
CA ALA A 17 -43.58 2.33 -3.12
C ALA A 17 -42.10 1.94 -3.29
N GLY A 18 -41.50 1.47 -2.19
CA GLY A 18 -40.13 0.98 -2.18
C GLY A 18 -40.02 -0.35 -2.92
N LEU A 19 -38.82 -0.72 -3.36
CA LEU A 19 -38.56 -1.99 -4.03
C LEU A 19 -37.46 -2.75 -3.30
N ILE A 20 -37.72 -4.01 -2.97
CA ILE A 20 -36.71 -4.96 -2.49
C ILE A 20 -36.43 -6.00 -3.56
N PHE A 21 -35.20 -6.52 -3.56
CA PHE A 21 -34.77 -7.62 -4.41
C PHE A 21 -34.42 -8.83 -3.55
N VAL A 22 -35.12 -9.94 -3.80
CA VAL A 22 -34.99 -11.21 -3.08
C VAL A 22 -34.97 -12.32 -4.13
N ASP A 23 -33.97 -13.19 -4.08
CA ASP A 23 -33.84 -14.38 -4.94
C ASP A 23 -34.05 -14.12 -6.45
N GLY A 24 -33.53 -13.01 -6.97
CA GLY A 24 -33.65 -12.69 -8.40
C GLY A 24 -34.92 -11.95 -8.81
N LYS A 25 -35.86 -11.72 -7.89
CA LYS A 25 -37.15 -11.07 -8.16
C LYS A 25 -37.34 -9.80 -7.32
N GLN A 26 -38.02 -8.81 -7.89
CA GLN A 26 -38.34 -7.55 -7.23
C GLN A 26 -39.73 -7.61 -6.59
N TYR A 27 -39.84 -7.10 -5.37
CA TYR A 27 -41.11 -7.00 -4.64
C TYR A 27 -41.31 -5.57 -4.15
N PRO A 28 -42.50 -4.97 -4.39
CA PRO A 28 -42.83 -3.67 -3.85
C PRO A 28 -43.14 -3.77 -2.35
N PHE A 29 -42.78 -2.74 -1.59
CA PHE A 29 -43.08 -2.63 -0.17
C PHE A 29 -43.43 -1.19 0.21
N ASN A 30 -44.30 -1.04 1.21
CA ASN A 30 -44.74 0.24 1.75
C ASN A 30 -44.32 0.38 3.23
N LEU A 31 -44.15 1.63 3.70
CA LEU A 31 -43.76 1.92 5.08
C LEU A 31 -44.83 1.51 6.10
N GLU A 32 -46.09 1.79 5.81
CA GLU A 32 -47.19 1.65 6.78
C GLU A 32 -47.67 0.20 6.97
N GLY A 33 -47.36 -0.68 6.01
CA GLY A 33 -47.83 -2.09 6.03
C GLY A 33 -46.70 -3.08 6.25
N SER A 34 -45.77 -3.15 5.30
CA SER A 34 -44.73 -4.18 5.21
C SER A 34 -43.43 -3.83 5.93
N TRP A 35 -43.08 -2.56 6.10
CA TRP A 35 -41.84 -2.20 6.79
C TRP A 35 -42.02 -2.32 8.31
N LYS A 36 -41.13 -3.06 8.98
CA LYS A 36 -41.21 -3.33 10.43
C LYS A 36 -39.96 -2.91 11.20
N SER A 37 -39.11 -2.08 10.61
CA SER A 37 -37.89 -1.59 11.27
C SER A 37 -38.02 -0.13 11.71
N GLU A 38 -37.38 0.19 12.83
CA GLU A 38 -37.46 1.50 13.49
C GLU A 38 -36.74 2.63 12.72
N TYR A 39 -35.95 2.28 11.72
CA TYR A 39 -35.21 3.22 10.88
C TYR A 39 -35.69 3.15 9.42
N ALA A 40 -35.63 4.28 8.73
CA ALA A 40 -36.09 4.40 7.36
C ALA A 40 -35.27 3.52 6.39
N PRO A 41 -35.93 2.90 5.38
CA PRO A 41 -35.23 2.12 4.36
C PRO A 41 -34.29 3.02 3.56
N LYS A 42 -33.07 2.53 3.29
CA LYS A 42 -32.10 3.18 2.41
C LYS A 42 -31.73 2.27 1.25
N VAL A 43 -31.40 2.85 0.10
CA VAL A 43 -30.89 2.11 -1.05
C VAL A 43 -29.68 1.26 -0.65
N ASN A 44 -29.63 0.01 -1.13
CA ASN A 44 -28.65 -1.04 -0.81
C ASN A 44 -28.63 -1.55 0.64
N MET A 45 -29.62 -1.22 1.46
CA MET A 45 -29.77 -1.80 2.80
C MET A 45 -30.13 -3.28 2.72
N GLY A 46 -29.44 -4.12 3.50
CA GLY A 46 -29.77 -5.54 3.66
C GLY A 46 -31.02 -5.72 4.51
N VAL A 47 -31.93 -6.57 4.05
CA VAL A 47 -33.23 -6.80 4.71
C VAL A 47 -33.56 -8.29 4.74
N ASP A 48 -34.26 -8.71 5.78
CA ASP A 48 -34.94 -9.99 5.86
C ASP A 48 -36.42 -9.75 5.54
N ALA A 49 -36.92 -10.46 4.53
CA ALA A 49 -38.27 -10.34 3.98
C ALA A 49 -39.06 -11.60 4.30
N ASP A 50 -40.18 -11.45 4.98
CA ASP A 50 -41.10 -12.53 5.31
C ASP A 50 -42.17 -12.63 4.23
N PHE A 51 -42.38 -13.85 3.73
CA PHE A 51 -43.41 -14.18 2.75
C PHE A 51 -44.47 -15.10 3.37
N ASP A 52 -45.72 -14.90 2.97
CA ASP A 52 -46.82 -15.82 3.29
C ASP A 52 -46.77 -17.09 2.41
N ASP A 53 -47.68 -18.04 2.67
CA ASP A 53 -47.78 -19.29 1.91
C ASP A 53 -48.16 -19.10 0.43
N GLN A 54 -48.65 -17.91 0.05
CA GLN A 54 -48.98 -17.53 -1.32
C GLN A 54 -47.82 -16.79 -2.02
N GLY A 55 -46.71 -16.55 -1.31
CA GLY A 55 -45.53 -15.85 -1.82
C GLY A 55 -45.67 -14.32 -1.83
N ASN A 56 -46.64 -13.75 -1.12
CA ASN A 56 -46.76 -12.31 -0.96
C ASN A 56 -45.87 -11.81 0.17
N LEU A 57 -45.30 -10.62 -0.02
CA LEU A 57 -44.46 -9.96 0.96
C LEU A 57 -45.32 -9.40 2.11
N ILE A 58 -45.10 -9.90 3.32
CA ILE A 58 -45.88 -9.50 4.51
C ILE A 58 -45.09 -8.66 5.50
N ALA A 59 -43.77 -8.84 5.58
CA ALA A 59 -42.91 -8.01 6.42
C ALA A 59 -41.50 -7.87 5.84
N VAL A 60 -40.88 -6.71 6.10
CA VAL A 60 -39.51 -6.40 5.75
C VAL A 60 -38.85 -5.81 6.98
N ARG A 61 -37.75 -6.44 7.41
CA ARG A 61 -36.95 -6.00 8.56
C ARG A 61 -35.54 -5.74 8.08
N ALA A 62 -34.99 -4.59 8.42
CA ALA A 62 -33.62 -4.26 8.13
C ALA A 62 -32.65 -5.05 9.03
N VAL A 63 -31.63 -5.60 8.39
CA VAL A 63 -30.56 -6.34 9.05
C VAL A 63 -29.47 -5.33 9.39
N GLY A 64 -29.21 -5.12 10.68
CA GLY A 64 -28.15 -4.23 11.14
C GLY A 64 -26.79 -4.65 10.58
N ALA A 65 -26.00 -3.69 10.10
CA ALA A 65 -24.68 -3.93 9.50
C ALA A 65 -23.74 -4.74 10.42
N GLN A 66 -23.93 -4.65 11.73
CA GLN A 66 -23.18 -5.37 12.76
C GLN A 66 -23.49 -6.87 12.79
N MET A 67 -24.72 -7.30 12.49
CA MET A 67 -25.05 -8.74 12.40
C MET A 67 -24.52 -9.37 11.10
N ILE A 68 -24.56 -8.63 9.98
CA ILE A 68 -23.96 -9.08 8.71
C ILE A 68 -22.44 -9.27 8.87
N ALA A 69 -21.78 -8.34 9.56
CA ALA A 69 -20.35 -8.43 9.86
C ALA A 69 -20.01 -9.60 10.81
N GLY A 70 -20.85 -9.86 11.81
CA GLY A 70 -20.67 -10.98 12.75
C GLY A 70 -20.84 -12.37 12.12
N GLU A 71 -21.86 -12.55 11.26
CA GLU A 71 -22.09 -13.82 10.56
C GLU A 71 -21.01 -14.11 9.51
N GLN A 72 -20.56 -13.09 8.78
CA GLN A 72 -19.45 -13.22 7.81
C GLN A 72 -18.13 -13.54 8.51
N ALA A 73 -17.87 -12.94 9.67
CA ALA A 73 -16.69 -13.27 10.47
C ALA A 73 -16.73 -14.72 10.98
N ALA A 74 -17.89 -15.20 11.45
CA ALA A 74 -18.06 -16.58 11.92
C ALA A 74 -17.89 -17.62 10.80
N GLN A 75 -18.44 -17.37 9.60
CA GLN A 75 -18.25 -18.26 8.45
C GLN A 75 -16.79 -18.30 7.98
N VAL A 76 -16.12 -17.15 7.94
CA VAL A 76 -14.69 -17.08 7.56
C VAL A 76 -13.82 -17.80 8.60
N LEU A 77 -14.13 -17.67 9.89
CA LEU A 77 -13.45 -18.39 10.97
C LEU A 77 -13.65 -19.91 10.88
N GLY A 78 -14.86 -20.38 10.60
CA GLY A 78 -15.14 -21.81 10.40
C GLY A 78 -14.37 -22.41 9.21
N LEU A 79 -14.40 -21.72 8.07
CA LEU A 79 -13.65 -22.13 6.87
C LEU A 79 -12.12 -22.09 7.09
N ALA A 80 -11.62 -21.13 7.87
CA ALA A 80 -10.22 -21.04 8.23
C ALA A 80 -9.79 -22.20 9.16
N GLN A 81 -10.62 -22.58 10.14
CA GLN A 81 -10.35 -23.71 11.03
C GLN A 81 -10.33 -25.04 10.27
N ASP A 82 -11.28 -25.27 9.36
CA ASP A 82 -11.32 -26.50 8.57
C ASP A 82 -10.13 -26.61 7.61
N LYS A 83 -9.72 -25.50 6.99
CA LYS A 83 -8.49 -25.44 6.19
C LYS A 83 -7.26 -25.69 7.05
N ALA A 84 -7.17 -25.11 8.24
CA ALA A 84 -6.04 -25.32 9.16
C ALA A 84 -5.94 -26.79 9.61
N LYS A 85 -7.06 -27.44 9.93
CA LYS A 85 -7.09 -28.87 10.27
C LYS A 85 -6.65 -29.76 9.11
N LYS A 86 -7.14 -29.48 7.89
CA LYS A 86 -6.71 -30.20 6.68
C LYS A 86 -5.22 -30.02 6.40
N LEU A 87 -4.71 -28.79 6.53
CA LEU A 87 -3.28 -28.51 6.34
C LEU A 87 -2.42 -29.21 7.40
N ALA A 88 -2.89 -29.24 8.66
CA ALA A 88 -2.21 -29.93 9.75
C ALA A 88 -2.17 -31.45 9.52
N ALA A 89 -3.27 -32.05 9.10
CA ALA A 89 -3.33 -33.47 8.74
C ALA A 89 -2.41 -33.78 7.55
N GLU A 90 -2.45 -32.97 6.49
CA GLU A 90 -1.58 -33.16 5.31
C GLU A 90 -0.09 -32.96 5.64
N PHE A 91 0.23 -32.00 6.52
CA PHE A 91 1.59 -31.82 7.04
C PHE A 91 2.03 -33.01 7.91
N GLN A 92 1.14 -33.58 8.71
CA GLN A 92 1.46 -34.75 9.54
C GLN A 92 1.70 -36.00 8.70
N ASP A 93 0.93 -36.20 7.63
CA ASP A 93 1.05 -37.38 6.76
C ASP A 93 2.24 -37.27 5.80
N LYS A 94 2.46 -36.11 5.16
CA LYS A 94 3.48 -35.93 4.12
C LYS A 94 4.72 -35.15 4.58
N GLY A 95 4.53 -34.18 5.46
CA GLY A 95 5.59 -33.27 5.92
C GLY A 95 6.41 -33.83 7.08
N ALA A 96 5.76 -34.39 8.11
CA ALA A 96 6.42 -34.92 9.28
C ALA A 96 7.46 -36.03 8.99
N PRO A 97 7.22 -37.02 8.11
CA PRO A 97 8.23 -38.03 7.80
C PRO A 97 9.44 -37.46 7.04
N VAL A 98 9.21 -36.48 6.15
CA VAL A 98 10.29 -35.77 5.45
C VAL A 98 11.11 -34.96 6.46
N ILE A 99 10.45 -34.18 7.32
CA ILE A 99 11.13 -33.40 8.36
C ILE A 99 11.90 -34.30 9.33
N ALA A 100 11.38 -35.47 9.71
CA ALA A 100 12.09 -36.42 10.55
C ALA A 100 13.36 -36.97 9.87
N GLN A 101 13.31 -37.30 8.58
CA GLN A 101 14.47 -37.76 7.81
C GLN A 101 15.55 -36.66 7.66
N TYR A 102 15.13 -35.42 7.42
CA TYR A 102 16.06 -34.29 7.32
C TYR A 102 16.54 -33.82 8.71
N ALA A 103 15.72 -33.91 9.76
CA ALA A 103 16.07 -33.50 11.13
C ALA A 103 17.30 -34.22 11.68
N GLY A 104 17.49 -35.49 11.32
CA GLY A 104 18.70 -36.25 11.66
C GLY A 104 19.99 -35.66 11.07
N LYS A 105 19.92 -34.96 9.93
CA LYS A 105 21.08 -34.32 9.26
C LYS A 105 21.30 -32.88 9.70
N ILE A 106 20.21 -32.17 10.02
CA ILE A 106 20.22 -30.73 10.34
C ILE A 106 20.48 -30.49 11.84
N GLY A 107 19.93 -31.37 12.68
CA GLY A 107 19.87 -31.22 14.13
C GLY A 107 18.56 -30.57 14.58
N TYR A 108 17.90 -31.20 15.56
CA TYR A 108 16.62 -30.72 16.13
C TYR A 108 16.72 -29.31 16.72
N SER A 109 17.88 -28.94 17.27
CA SER A 109 18.11 -27.61 17.82
C SER A 109 18.12 -26.51 16.76
N THR A 110 18.72 -26.77 15.60
CA THR A 110 18.71 -25.84 14.46
C THR A 110 17.29 -25.69 13.90
N LEU A 111 16.54 -26.78 13.77
CA LEU A 111 15.15 -26.75 13.29
C LEU A 111 14.22 -26.04 14.27
N GLY A 112 14.37 -26.27 15.58
CA GLY A 112 13.59 -25.58 16.60
C GLY A 112 13.82 -24.06 16.58
N ALA A 113 15.08 -23.63 16.43
CA ALA A 113 15.41 -22.22 16.33
C ALA A 113 14.94 -21.59 15.01
N PHE A 114 15.03 -22.31 13.89
CA PHE A 114 14.45 -21.88 12.62
C PHE A 114 12.93 -21.73 12.71
N ALA A 115 12.24 -22.70 13.30
CA ALA A 115 10.80 -22.63 13.52
C ALA A 115 10.41 -21.44 14.41
N ALA A 116 11.18 -21.16 15.47
CA ALA A 116 10.98 -19.99 16.32
C ALA A 116 11.07 -18.67 15.53
N VAL A 117 12.04 -18.54 14.61
CA VAL A 117 12.15 -17.37 13.71
C VAL A 117 10.94 -17.27 12.78
N VAL A 118 10.55 -18.37 12.11
CA VAL A 118 9.40 -18.38 11.18
C VAL A 118 8.10 -18.03 11.91
N ILE A 119 7.84 -18.65 13.06
CA ILE A 119 6.66 -18.37 13.88
C ILE A 119 6.67 -16.90 14.33
N GLY A 120 7.82 -16.41 14.80
CA GLY A 120 8.00 -15.02 15.21
C GLY A 120 7.79 -14.02 14.09
N TRP A 121 8.21 -14.33 12.86
CA TRP A 121 8.14 -13.38 11.74
C TRP A 121 6.78 -13.27 11.08
N PHE A 122 6.06 -14.39 10.92
CA PHE A 122 4.85 -14.44 10.12
C PHE A 122 3.56 -14.48 10.94
N PHE A 123 3.61 -15.03 12.15
CA PHE A 123 2.38 -15.35 12.90
C PHE A 123 2.25 -14.57 14.20
N LEU A 124 3.36 -14.20 14.82
CA LEU A 124 3.34 -13.48 16.08
C LEU A 124 3.49 -11.96 15.89
N PRO A 125 2.83 -11.14 16.74
CA PRO A 125 3.03 -9.70 16.75
C PRO A 125 4.50 -9.34 17.00
N LEU A 126 5.06 -8.50 16.13
CA LEU A 126 6.32 -7.79 16.32
C LEU A 126 6.11 -6.60 17.25
N VAL A 127 5.08 -5.83 16.98
CA VAL A 127 4.65 -4.66 17.77
C VAL A 127 3.14 -4.68 17.86
N SER A 128 2.61 -4.44 19.05
CA SER A 128 1.17 -4.20 19.26
C SER A 128 0.96 -2.77 19.74
N VAL A 129 0.07 -2.07 19.06
CA VAL A 129 -0.32 -0.69 19.38
C VAL A 129 -1.77 -0.71 19.85
N ASN A 130 -2.00 -0.20 21.05
CA ASN A 130 -3.36 -0.03 21.58
C ASN A 130 -3.85 1.40 21.28
N LEU A 131 -4.63 1.56 20.22
CA LEU A 131 -5.15 2.85 19.77
C LEU A 131 -6.58 3.05 20.31
N GLY A 132 -6.76 3.00 21.64
CA GLY A 132 -8.02 3.34 22.33
C GLY A 132 -9.30 2.95 21.58
N MET A 133 -10.00 3.94 21.00
CA MET A 133 -11.28 3.79 20.29
C MET A 133 -11.22 3.09 18.92
N ILE A 134 -10.02 2.83 18.37
CA ILE A 134 -9.80 2.20 17.05
C ILE A 134 -9.45 0.69 17.19
N GLY A 135 -9.19 0.22 18.42
CA GLY A 135 -8.88 -1.18 18.71
C GLY A 135 -7.38 -1.50 18.77
N LYS A 136 -7.06 -2.77 19.06
CA LYS A 136 -5.68 -3.28 19.12
C LYS A 136 -5.22 -3.69 17.73
N ASN A 137 -4.22 -3.00 17.19
CA ASN A 137 -3.59 -3.38 15.93
C ASN A 137 -2.22 -4.00 16.22
N SER A 138 -2.02 -5.23 15.76
CA SER A 138 -0.76 -5.95 15.87
C SER A 138 -0.13 -6.11 14.49
N VAL A 139 1.15 -5.76 14.38
CA VAL A 139 1.93 -5.86 13.15
C VAL A 139 2.94 -7.00 13.32
N THR A 140 2.97 -7.97 12.40
CA THR A 140 4.00 -9.02 12.36
C THR A 140 5.28 -8.51 11.71
N PHE A 141 6.40 -9.23 11.82
CA PHE A 141 7.66 -8.81 11.18
C PHE A 141 7.49 -8.66 9.67
N TYR A 142 6.86 -9.65 9.02
CA TYR A 142 6.64 -9.61 7.58
C TYR A 142 5.73 -8.45 7.15
N GLN A 143 4.70 -8.12 7.94
CA GLN A 143 3.89 -6.92 7.71
C GLN A 143 4.71 -5.64 7.90
N GLY A 144 5.64 -5.62 8.87
CA GLY A 144 6.62 -4.55 9.03
C GLY A 144 7.49 -4.34 7.78
N LEU A 145 7.89 -5.42 7.09
CA LEU A 145 8.62 -5.33 5.82
C LEU A 145 7.76 -4.69 4.72
N LYS A 146 6.47 -5.03 4.65
CA LYS A 146 5.52 -4.38 3.73
C LYS A 146 5.39 -2.90 4.04
N LEU A 147 5.31 -2.53 5.32
CA LEU A 147 5.24 -1.13 5.76
C LEU A 147 6.52 -0.35 5.41
N LEU A 148 7.68 -0.99 5.52
CA LEU A 148 8.96 -0.38 5.12
C LEU A 148 9.05 -0.18 3.61
N ASN A 149 8.55 -1.13 2.82
CA ASN A 149 8.48 -1.01 1.37
C ASN A 149 7.43 0.02 0.91
N ALA A 150 6.34 0.18 1.67
CA ALA A 150 5.26 1.09 1.34
C ALA A 150 5.63 2.57 1.54
N SER A 151 5.04 3.42 0.70
CA SER A 151 5.05 4.88 0.83
C SER A 151 3.61 5.45 0.79
N GLY A 152 3.34 6.50 1.58
CA GLY A 152 2.02 7.15 1.61
C GLY A 152 0.88 6.22 2.03
N ILE A 153 -0.25 6.25 1.31
CA ILE A 153 -1.49 5.50 1.66
C ILE A 153 -1.31 3.97 1.59
N GLU A 154 -0.28 3.48 0.89
CA GLU A 154 0.06 2.05 0.90
C GLU A 154 0.50 1.57 2.29
N SER A 155 0.97 2.47 3.17
CA SER A 155 1.27 2.14 4.56
C SER A 155 0.02 1.71 5.32
N LEU A 156 -1.13 2.32 5.02
CA LEU A 156 -2.41 1.95 5.61
C LEU A 156 -2.92 0.61 5.06
N ALA A 157 -2.72 0.36 3.76
CA ALA A 157 -2.99 -0.94 3.16
C ALA A 157 -2.05 -2.05 3.69
N ALA A 158 -0.79 -1.72 4.00
CA ALA A 158 0.17 -2.64 4.59
C ALA A 158 -0.22 -3.03 6.02
N LEU A 159 -0.82 -2.11 6.78
CA LEU A 159 -1.35 -2.37 8.13
C LEU A 159 -2.62 -3.26 8.12
N SER A 160 -3.42 -3.21 7.04
CA SER A 160 -4.58 -4.11 6.85
C SER A 160 -4.22 -5.45 6.17
N GLY A 161 -2.93 -5.75 6.00
CA GLY A 161 -2.43 -7.01 5.42
C GLY A 161 -2.24 -7.00 3.90
N GLY A 162 -2.70 -5.94 3.22
CA GLY A 162 -2.43 -5.66 1.80
C GLY A 162 -0.98 -5.23 1.52
N GLY A 163 -0.66 -4.91 0.27
CA GLY A 163 0.67 -4.42 -0.13
C GLY A 163 1.74 -5.50 -0.30
N SER A 164 2.78 -5.15 -1.08
CA SER A 164 3.93 -6.00 -1.37
C SER A 164 5.10 -5.68 -0.43
N ALA A 165 5.80 -6.72 0.02
CA ALA A 165 7.05 -6.57 0.77
C ALA A 165 8.24 -6.21 -0.14
N GLY A 166 8.04 -6.18 -1.47
CA GLY A 166 9.05 -5.79 -2.45
C GLY A 166 10.37 -6.55 -2.27
N LEU A 167 11.48 -5.82 -2.37
CA LEU A 167 12.82 -6.37 -2.18
C LEU A 167 13.02 -6.93 -0.77
N TYR A 168 12.41 -6.33 0.26
CA TYR A 168 12.50 -6.82 1.64
C TYR A 168 11.86 -8.20 1.81
N GLY A 169 10.78 -8.49 1.06
CA GLY A 169 10.17 -9.82 1.01
C GLY A 169 11.13 -10.85 0.43
N VAL A 170 11.82 -10.52 -0.66
CA VAL A 170 12.83 -11.40 -1.28
C VAL A 170 13.98 -11.66 -0.30
N LEU A 171 14.49 -10.62 0.36
CA LEU A 171 15.55 -10.73 1.37
C LEU A 171 15.11 -11.57 2.58
N CYS A 172 13.85 -11.47 2.99
CA CYS A 172 13.26 -12.28 4.05
C CYS A 172 13.33 -13.77 3.72
N PHE A 173 12.85 -14.18 2.54
CA PHE A 173 12.92 -15.59 2.14
C PHE A 173 14.35 -16.07 1.88
N ALA A 174 15.19 -15.22 1.30
CA ALA A 174 16.61 -15.53 1.13
C ALA A 174 17.31 -15.78 2.48
N ALA A 175 17.08 -14.92 3.48
CA ALA A 175 17.65 -15.07 4.81
C ALA A 175 17.20 -16.36 5.53
N LEU A 176 15.98 -16.83 5.28
CA LEU A 176 15.50 -18.12 5.78
C LEU A 176 16.17 -19.29 5.03
N ALA A 177 16.33 -19.18 3.71
CA ALA A 177 16.98 -20.21 2.91
C ALA A 177 18.47 -20.38 3.29
N THR A 178 19.18 -19.30 3.62
CA THR A 178 20.61 -19.39 3.99
C THR A 178 20.86 -20.13 5.29
N VAL A 179 19.86 -20.35 6.15
CA VAL A 179 19.99 -21.19 7.36
C VAL A 179 20.36 -22.64 6.99
N PHE A 180 19.94 -23.11 5.81
CA PHE A 180 20.23 -24.45 5.31
C PHE A 180 21.51 -24.52 4.47
N LEU A 181 22.13 -23.38 4.15
CA LEU A 181 23.35 -23.29 3.35
C LEU A 181 24.51 -24.20 3.84
N PRO A 182 24.76 -24.36 5.16
CA PRO A 182 25.80 -25.27 5.66
C PRO A 182 25.62 -26.75 5.28
N GLN A 183 24.42 -27.15 4.84
CA GLN A 183 24.11 -28.53 4.48
C GLN A 183 24.29 -28.79 2.99
N LEU A 184 24.06 -27.76 2.18
CA LEU A 184 24.26 -27.83 0.73
C LEU A 184 25.74 -27.67 0.39
N TRP A 185 26.47 -26.81 1.12
CA TRP A 185 27.86 -26.47 0.81
C TRP A 185 28.82 -26.93 1.90
N ARG A 186 29.88 -27.64 1.50
CA ARG A 186 30.89 -28.23 2.42
C ARG A 186 31.88 -27.21 3.01
N ASP A 187 31.85 -25.95 2.58
CA ASP A 187 32.75 -24.91 3.05
C ASP A 187 32.51 -24.57 4.54
N SER A 188 33.59 -24.34 5.31
CA SER A 188 33.55 -23.82 6.69
C SER A 188 32.75 -22.53 6.80
N LYS A 189 32.81 -21.69 5.76
CA LYS A 189 32.17 -20.37 5.73
C LYS A 189 30.67 -20.43 5.50
N ALA A 190 30.13 -21.57 5.06
CA ALA A 190 28.69 -21.75 4.91
C ALA A 190 27.96 -21.61 6.27
N GLY A 191 28.66 -21.82 7.39
CA GLY A 191 28.16 -21.55 8.75
C GLY A 191 27.70 -20.11 8.99
N PHE A 192 28.26 -19.12 8.29
CA PHE A 192 27.81 -17.73 8.38
C PHE A 192 26.43 -17.50 7.75
N GLY A 193 25.94 -18.40 6.89
CA GLY A 193 24.56 -18.31 6.36
C GLY A 193 23.49 -18.37 7.45
N MET A 194 23.80 -18.98 8.60
CA MET A 194 22.90 -19.09 9.75
C MET A 194 22.72 -17.77 10.52
N THR A 195 23.58 -16.76 10.31
CA THR A 195 23.45 -15.43 10.93
C THR A 195 22.55 -14.48 10.12
N ALA A 196 22.17 -14.85 8.90
CA ALA A 196 21.41 -13.97 8.01
C ALA A 196 20.05 -13.49 8.58
N PRO A 197 19.26 -14.32 9.29
CA PRO A 197 18.03 -13.83 9.91
C PRO A 197 18.28 -12.71 10.93
N LEU A 198 19.34 -12.81 11.72
CA LEU A 198 19.72 -11.78 12.69
C LEU A 198 20.15 -10.49 11.99
N LEU A 199 20.98 -10.61 10.94
CA LEU A 199 21.41 -9.47 10.15
C LEU A 199 20.24 -8.76 9.47
N LEU A 200 19.26 -9.50 8.95
CA LEU A 200 18.07 -8.91 8.37
C LEU A 200 17.25 -8.16 9.43
N MET A 201 17.05 -8.73 10.61
CA MET A 201 16.33 -8.04 11.70
C MET A 201 17.04 -6.75 12.11
N LEU A 202 18.37 -6.76 12.20
CA LEU A 202 19.17 -5.56 12.48
C LEU A 202 19.05 -4.52 11.37
N LEU A 203 19.20 -4.92 10.10
CA LEU A 203 19.06 -4.04 8.95
C LEU A 203 17.68 -3.38 8.92
N VAL A 204 16.64 -4.18 9.11
CA VAL A 204 15.24 -3.73 9.14
C VAL A 204 15.02 -2.74 10.29
N GLY A 205 15.57 -3.02 11.47
CA GLY A 205 15.52 -2.10 12.62
C GLY A 205 16.23 -0.78 12.36
N VAL A 206 17.42 -0.81 11.74
CA VAL A 206 18.20 0.38 11.38
C VAL A 206 17.48 1.21 10.32
N VAL A 207 16.98 0.58 9.25
CA VAL A 207 16.22 1.26 8.20
C VAL A 207 14.93 1.86 8.76
N ALA A 208 14.20 1.13 9.60
CA ALA A 208 13.02 1.64 10.28
C ALA A 208 13.34 2.85 11.15
N TYR A 209 14.43 2.78 11.92
CA TYR A 209 14.88 3.90 12.75
C TYR A 209 15.19 5.14 11.91
N PHE A 210 15.96 5.01 10.83
CA PHE A 210 16.27 6.14 9.94
C PHE A 210 15.03 6.70 9.22
N LYS A 211 14.09 5.84 8.80
CA LYS A 211 12.85 6.27 8.13
C LYS A 211 11.95 7.06 9.10
N ILE A 212 11.79 6.57 10.32
CA ILE A 212 10.97 7.22 11.36
C ILE A 212 11.62 8.52 11.83
N SER A 213 12.93 8.51 12.12
CA SER A 213 13.64 9.71 12.56
C SER A 213 13.63 10.80 11.48
N GLY A 214 13.80 10.42 10.21
CA GLY A 214 13.68 11.33 9.07
C GLY A 214 12.28 11.91 8.88
N GLN A 215 11.22 11.13 9.14
CA GLN A 215 9.84 11.63 9.09
C GLN A 215 9.51 12.58 10.24
N ILE A 216 10.01 12.32 11.44
CA ILE A 216 9.82 13.21 12.60
C ILE A 216 10.57 14.54 12.38
N SER A 217 11.81 14.50 11.89
CA SER A 217 12.57 15.72 11.62
C SER A 217 11.96 16.54 10.47
N ALA A 218 11.53 15.87 9.38
CA ALA A 218 10.83 16.55 8.29
C ALA A 218 9.49 17.16 8.76
N GLY A 219 8.73 16.46 9.61
CA GLY A 219 7.50 16.99 10.19
C GLY A 219 7.72 18.16 11.15
N GLN A 220 8.83 18.19 11.88
CA GLN A 220 9.20 19.32 12.76
C GLN A 220 9.68 20.54 11.97
N GLU A 221 10.44 20.35 10.90
CA GLU A 221 10.87 21.43 10.01
C GLU A 221 9.68 22.03 9.26
N GLN A 222 8.75 21.17 8.83
CA GLN A 222 7.50 21.57 8.19
C GLN A 222 6.52 22.22 9.18
N ALA A 223 6.49 21.85 10.45
CA ALA A 223 5.74 22.60 11.48
C ALA A 223 6.40 23.95 11.81
N GLY A 224 7.73 24.03 11.75
CA GLY A 224 8.49 25.24 12.01
C GLY A 224 8.42 26.30 10.92
N ALA A 225 8.09 25.92 9.69
CA ALA A 225 7.90 26.83 8.57
C ALA A 225 6.58 27.64 8.66
N PHE A 226 5.60 27.20 9.45
CA PHE A 226 4.25 27.78 9.48
C PHE A 226 3.88 28.55 10.76
N GLY A 227 4.66 28.46 11.85
CA GLY A 227 4.24 29.04 13.14
C GLY A 227 5.31 29.80 13.95
N GLY A 228 6.50 30.06 13.38
CA GLY A 228 7.58 30.74 14.10
C GLY A 228 8.19 29.91 15.24
N ALA A 229 9.17 30.49 15.94
CA ALA A 229 9.96 29.79 16.97
C ALA A 229 9.12 29.28 18.16
N GLU A 230 8.01 29.94 18.45
CA GLU A 230 7.10 29.58 19.56
C GLU A 230 6.24 28.36 19.23
N TYR A 231 5.75 28.26 17.98
CA TYR A 231 5.06 27.07 17.49
C TYR A 231 6.02 25.88 17.30
N GLN A 232 7.30 26.13 16.99
CA GLN A 232 8.32 25.08 17.01
C GLN A 232 8.50 24.48 18.41
N GLN A 233 8.48 25.31 19.45
CA GLN A 233 8.55 24.84 20.83
C GLN A 233 7.28 24.08 21.22
N MET A 234 6.10 24.61 20.89
CA MET A 234 4.83 23.93 21.13
C MET A 234 4.73 22.60 20.37
N ALA A 235 5.14 22.53 19.11
CA ALA A 235 5.14 21.31 18.30
C ALA A 235 6.17 20.29 18.79
N ARG A 236 7.34 20.74 19.27
CA ARG A 236 8.32 19.86 19.94
C ARG A 236 7.75 19.31 21.24
N GLU A 237 7.17 20.14 22.09
CA GLU A 237 6.54 19.68 23.33
C GLU A 237 5.35 18.75 23.06
N MET A 238 4.52 19.06 22.06
CA MET A 238 3.38 18.23 21.68
C MET A 238 3.85 16.90 21.05
N ALA A 239 4.92 16.91 20.23
CA ALA A 239 5.53 15.70 19.69
C ALA A 239 6.26 14.86 20.77
N GLU A 240 6.87 15.50 21.77
CA GLU A 240 7.48 14.82 22.91
C GLU A 240 6.42 14.18 23.80
N ARG A 241 5.33 14.89 24.09
CA ARG A 241 4.18 14.33 24.83
C ARG A 241 3.49 13.22 24.05
N ALA A 242 3.21 13.43 22.75
CA ALA A 242 2.62 12.42 21.89
C ALA A 242 3.53 11.20 21.71
N SER A 243 4.84 11.38 21.55
CA SER A 243 5.79 10.26 21.47
C SER A 243 6.00 9.57 22.81
N ALA A 244 5.87 10.27 23.94
CA ALA A 244 5.90 9.65 25.27
C ALA A 244 4.64 8.82 25.52
N GLU A 245 3.46 9.31 25.13
CA GLU A 245 2.20 8.57 25.20
C GLU A 245 2.17 7.40 24.22
N MET A 246 2.63 7.61 22.99
CA MET A 246 2.74 6.56 21.98
C MET A 246 3.75 5.48 22.41
N ARG A 247 4.89 5.84 23.01
CA ARG A 247 5.83 4.87 23.61
C ARG A 247 5.23 4.07 24.75
N LYS A 248 4.31 4.65 25.54
CA LYS A 248 3.57 3.92 26.59
C LYS A 248 2.51 2.97 26.01
N ALA A 249 1.99 3.26 24.82
CA ALA A 249 0.98 2.44 24.12
C ALA A 249 1.56 1.37 23.19
N ILE A 250 2.86 1.46 22.86
CA ILE A 250 3.60 0.49 22.06
C ILE A 250 4.17 -0.58 23.00
N SER A 251 3.65 -1.80 22.92
CA SER A 251 4.29 -2.95 23.56
C SER A 251 5.05 -3.77 22.51
N ILE A 252 6.28 -4.13 22.85
CA ILE A 252 7.07 -5.07 22.06
C ILE A 252 6.34 -6.41 22.08
N GLY A 253 5.99 -6.90 20.90
CA GLY A 253 5.26 -8.14 20.75
C GLY A 253 6.14 -9.36 21.01
N PHE A 254 5.52 -10.45 21.46
CA PHE A 254 6.20 -11.72 21.72
C PHE A 254 6.94 -12.28 20.49
N GLY A 255 6.49 -11.94 19.28
CA GLY A 255 7.13 -12.33 18.03
C GLY A 255 8.55 -11.77 17.88
N LEU A 256 8.82 -10.55 18.37
CA LEU A 256 10.17 -9.99 18.35
C LEU A 256 11.11 -10.82 19.23
N TRP A 257 10.70 -11.11 20.47
CA TRP A 257 11.51 -11.85 21.42
C TRP A 257 11.79 -13.29 20.95
N LEU A 258 10.76 -13.97 20.44
CA LEU A 258 10.89 -15.34 19.95
C LEU A 258 11.82 -15.41 18.73
N SER A 259 11.63 -14.52 17.76
CA SER A 259 12.48 -14.49 16.56
C SER A 259 13.90 -14.05 16.86
N LEU A 260 14.11 -13.10 17.78
CA LEU A 260 15.44 -12.67 18.20
C LEU A 260 16.19 -13.80 18.91
N ALA A 261 15.54 -14.52 19.83
CA ALA A 261 16.13 -15.67 20.51
C ALA A 261 16.52 -16.78 19.51
N GLY A 262 15.63 -17.11 18.57
CA GLY A 262 15.91 -18.08 17.51
C GLY A 262 17.07 -17.63 16.60
N ALA A 263 17.11 -16.37 16.18
CA ALA A 263 18.14 -15.83 15.31
C ALA A 263 19.52 -15.74 15.99
N ILE A 264 19.57 -15.34 17.28
CA ILE A 264 20.80 -15.34 18.07
C ILE A 264 21.33 -16.77 18.22
N TYR A 265 20.45 -17.73 18.52
CA TYR A 265 20.83 -19.14 18.68
C TYR A 265 21.38 -19.73 17.37
N LEU A 266 20.72 -19.47 16.24
CA LEU A 266 21.22 -19.88 14.92
C LEU A 266 22.57 -19.24 14.60
N GLY A 267 22.75 -17.95 14.91
CA GLY A 267 24.02 -17.26 14.73
C GLY A 267 25.14 -17.83 15.59
N TRP A 268 24.85 -18.15 16.86
CA TRP A 268 25.80 -18.79 17.77
C TRP A 268 26.20 -20.19 17.28
N GLN A 269 25.25 -21.00 16.83
CA GLN A 269 25.55 -22.32 16.23
C GLN A 269 26.37 -22.20 14.94
N GLY A 270 26.02 -21.26 14.06
CA GLY A 270 26.75 -20.99 12.82
C GLY A 270 28.21 -20.61 13.08
N TRP A 271 28.43 -19.76 14.09
CA TRP A 271 29.76 -19.34 14.52
C TRP A 271 30.56 -20.48 15.16
N GLY A 272 29.92 -21.34 15.96
CA GLY A 272 30.55 -22.54 16.52
C GLY A 272 31.04 -23.50 15.44
N LYS A 273 30.24 -23.71 14.37
CA LYS A 273 30.56 -24.60 13.25
C LYS A 273 31.72 -24.08 12.39
N SER A 274 31.82 -22.76 12.16
CA SER A 274 32.94 -22.17 11.41
C SER A 274 34.26 -22.21 12.19
N ARG A 275 34.23 -21.93 13.51
CA ARG A 275 35.46 -22.00 14.34
C ARG A 275 36.06 -23.40 14.48
N LEU A 276 35.24 -24.45 14.51
CA LEU A 276 35.73 -25.83 14.66
C LEU A 276 36.48 -26.32 13.41
N LYS A 277 36.12 -25.80 12.23
CA LYS A 277 36.68 -26.24 10.94
C LYS A 277 37.88 -25.40 10.49
N ASP A 278 37.98 -24.15 10.96
CA ASP A 278 39.11 -23.24 10.70
C ASP A 278 40.41 -23.66 11.43
N ARG A 279 40.34 -24.62 12.37
CA ARG A 279 41.55 -25.19 13.00
C ARG A 279 42.33 -26.15 12.09
N VAL A 280 41.76 -26.56 10.94
CA VAL A 280 42.33 -27.59 10.05
C VAL A 280 42.75 -27.05 8.67
N SER A 281 42.37 -25.82 8.28
CA SER A 281 42.73 -25.31 6.95
C SER A 281 42.93 -23.80 6.95
N ARG A 282 44.19 -23.37 7.11
CA ARG A 282 44.63 -22.04 6.69
C ARG A 282 44.80 -22.03 5.17
N SER A 283 43.92 -21.33 4.46
CA SER A 283 44.30 -20.68 3.20
C SER A 283 43.50 -19.39 2.98
N PRO A 284 44.15 -18.32 2.48
CA PRO A 284 43.64 -16.97 2.61
C PRO A 284 43.07 -16.47 1.28
N SER A 285 41.89 -16.92 0.85
CA SER A 285 41.35 -16.48 -0.44
C SER A 285 39.83 -16.39 -0.52
N VAL A 286 39.13 -15.72 0.42
CA VAL A 286 37.70 -15.39 0.18
C VAL A 286 37.24 -14.05 0.80
N SER A 287 38.15 -13.11 1.06
CA SER A 287 37.72 -11.72 1.36
C SER A 287 37.10 -11.01 0.15
N MET A 288 37.11 -11.63 -1.03
CA MET A 288 36.81 -10.96 -2.30
C MET A 288 35.38 -11.20 -2.84
N CYS A 289 34.61 -12.17 -2.31
CA CYS A 289 33.24 -12.42 -2.80
C CYS A 289 32.14 -11.73 -1.99
N LEU A 290 32.33 -11.51 -0.68
CA LEU A 290 31.33 -10.76 0.12
C LEU A 290 31.38 -9.25 -0.14
N LEU A 291 32.58 -8.72 -0.45
CA LEU A 291 32.75 -7.32 -0.86
C LEU A 291 32.26 -7.06 -2.30
N ALA A 292 32.28 -8.04 -3.20
CA ALA A 292 31.70 -7.88 -4.54
C ALA A 292 30.15 -7.86 -4.50
N ALA A 293 29.51 -8.62 -3.61
CA ALA A 293 28.06 -8.57 -3.43
C ALA A 293 27.58 -7.30 -2.68
N LEU A 294 28.41 -6.73 -1.80
CA LEU A 294 28.14 -5.45 -1.13
C LEU A 294 28.49 -4.22 -1.99
N ALA A 295 29.51 -4.30 -2.85
CA ALA A 295 29.89 -3.18 -3.73
C ALA A 295 28.98 -3.04 -4.96
N VAL A 296 28.34 -4.11 -5.44
CA VAL A 296 27.33 -4.01 -6.52
C VAL A 296 26.00 -3.41 -6.03
N MET A 297 25.73 -3.37 -4.72
CA MET A 297 24.47 -2.82 -4.18
C MET A 297 24.59 -1.44 -3.52
N ALA A 298 25.79 -0.85 -3.48
CA ALA A 298 25.99 0.53 -2.99
C ALA A 298 25.39 1.61 -3.92
N ASN A 299 24.88 1.25 -5.10
CA ASN A 299 24.23 2.18 -6.05
C ASN A 299 22.71 2.02 -6.18
N ALA A 300 22.05 1.16 -5.40
CA ALA A 300 20.60 0.94 -5.53
C ALA A 300 19.73 1.88 -4.66
N ASN A 301 20.33 2.84 -3.93
CA ASN A 301 19.62 3.83 -3.13
C ASN A 301 20.07 5.26 -3.43
N ALA A 302 20.34 5.58 -4.69
CA ALA A 302 20.00 6.92 -5.12
C ALA A 302 18.46 6.99 -5.06
N VAL A 303 17.91 7.55 -3.99
CA VAL A 303 16.59 8.21 -4.09
C VAL A 303 16.77 9.13 -5.28
N GLU A 304 16.22 8.73 -6.42
CA GLU A 304 16.43 9.44 -7.68
C GLU A 304 15.84 10.83 -7.47
N LYS A 305 16.73 11.77 -7.14
CA LYS A 305 16.39 13.13 -6.79
C LYS A 305 15.61 13.67 -7.97
N LEU A 306 14.38 14.10 -7.73
CA LEU A 306 13.55 14.68 -8.78
C LEU A 306 14.38 15.74 -9.51
N PRO A 307 14.37 15.74 -10.85
CA PRO A 307 15.03 16.77 -11.62
C PRO A 307 14.66 18.16 -11.13
N ALA A 308 15.63 19.08 -11.09
CA ALA A 308 15.43 20.40 -10.51
C ALA A 308 14.18 21.13 -11.05
N PRO A 309 13.84 21.07 -12.36
CA PRO A 309 12.63 21.70 -12.90
C PRO A 309 11.33 21.06 -12.37
N VAL A 310 11.27 19.73 -12.33
CA VAL A 310 10.12 18.99 -11.79
C VAL A 310 9.94 19.27 -10.29
N ALA A 311 11.05 19.25 -9.54
CA ALA A 311 11.04 19.55 -8.11
C ALA A 311 10.62 21.01 -7.84
N LYS A 312 10.97 21.95 -8.71
CA LYS A 312 10.52 23.35 -8.62
C LYS A 312 9.02 23.44 -8.86
N ALA A 313 8.51 22.85 -9.94
CA ALA A 313 7.06 22.84 -10.23
C ALA A 313 6.24 22.27 -9.06
N MET A 314 6.68 21.16 -8.47
CA MET A 314 6.02 20.56 -7.31
C MET A 314 6.04 21.47 -6.07
N ARG A 315 7.15 22.19 -5.83
CA ARG A 315 7.22 23.17 -4.73
C ARG A 315 6.32 24.37 -4.97
N ASP A 316 6.32 24.90 -6.19
CA ASP A 316 5.51 26.07 -6.55
C ASP A 316 4.01 25.75 -6.40
N ILE A 317 3.58 24.56 -6.83
CA ILE A 317 2.20 24.11 -6.61
C ILE A 317 1.91 23.98 -5.11
N ALA A 318 2.77 23.31 -4.34
CA ALA A 318 2.57 23.14 -2.90
C ALA A 318 2.53 24.48 -2.13
N ALA A 319 3.28 25.49 -2.59
CA ALA A 319 3.29 26.83 -2.03
C ALA A 319 1.90 27.48 -2.13
N VAL A 320 1.21 27.37 -3.28
CA VAL A 320 -0.15 27.91 -3.46
C VAL A 320 -1.13 27.43 -2.37
N CYS A 321 -1.10 26.13 -2.03
CA CYS A 321 -1.92 25.58 -0.95
C CYS A 321 -1.47 26.06 0.44
N SER A 322 -0.17 26.20 0.63
CA SER A 322 0.44 26.63 1.90
C SER A 322 0.15 28.10 2.19
N ASP A 323 0.17 28.96 1.18
CA ASP A 323 -0.04 30.40 1.27
C ASP A 323 -1.44 30.78 1.76
N VAL A 324 -2.42 29.89 1.56
CA VAL A 324 -3.80 30.03 2.06
C VAL A 324 -4.04 29.30 3.39
N GLY A 325 -2.97 28.83 4.05
CA GLY A 325 -3.04 28.11 5.33
C GLY A 325 -3.44 26.63 5.22
N GLY A 326 -3.45 26.07 4.00
CA GLY A 326 -3.73 24.66 3.76
C GLY A 326 -2.50 23.77 3.85
N LYS A 327 -2.71 22.44 3.94
CA LYS A 327 -1.65 21.43 3.93
C LYS A 327 -1.64 20.67 2.59
N PRO A 328 -0.60 20.82 1.76
CA PRO A 328 -0.56 20.18 0.44
C PRO A 328 -0.26 18.69 0.54
N GLN A 329 -1.12 17.87 -0.06
CA GLN A 329 -0.93 16.44 -0.28
C GLN A 329 -0.65 16.20 -1.77
N MET A 330 0.60 15.91 -2.11
CA MET A 330 1.10 15.90 -3.50
C MET A 330 1.19 14.51 -4.13
N LYS A 331 0.64 13.47 -3.48
CA LYS A 331 0.87 12.06 -3.85
C LYS A 331 0.46 11.75 -5.29
N ASP A 332 -0.71 12.23 -5.70
CA ASP A 332 -1.28 11.92 -7.02
C ASP A 332 -0.97 13.02 -8.05
N ALA A 333 -0.21 14.03 -7.64
CA ALA A 333 0.16 15.18 -8.46
C ALA A 333 1.35 14.89 -9.41
N LEU A 334 2.10 13.81 -9.20
CA LEU A 334 3.21 13.42 -10.06
C LEU A 334 3.04 12.00 -10.59
N GLN A 335 3.03 11.85 -11.90
CA GLN A 335 3.04 10.56 -12.59
C GLN A 335 4.31 10.43 -13.44
N ARG A 336 4.79 9.20 -13.62
CA ARG A 336 5.95 8.88 -14.47
C ARG A 336 5.56 7.87 -15.54
N ALA A 337 6.03 8.11 -16.76
CA ALA A 337 5.98 7.16 -17.87
C ALA A 337 6.84 7.63 -19.04
N ASP A 338 7.30 6.71 -19.87
CA ASP A 338 7.93 7.00 -21.16
C ASP A 338 6.85 7.44 -22.18
N LEU A 339 6.78 8.75 -22.45
CA LEU A 339 5.77 9.37 -23.33
C LEU A 339 6.30 9.64 -24.74
N ASN A 340 7.63 9.71 -24.91
CA ASN A 340 8.29 9.97 -26.19
C ASN A 340 8.97 8.72 -26.80
N ALA A 341 8.89 7.57 -26.12
CA ALA A 341 9.48 6.28 -26.48
C ALA A 341 11.02 6.31 -26.59
N ASP A 342 11.70 7.14 -25.79
CA ASP A 342 13.16 7.21 -25.74
C ASP A 342 13.79 6.28 -24.68
N GLY A 343 12.96 5.54 -23.92
CA GLY A 343 13.40 4.64 -22.87
C GLY A 343 13.72 5.32 -21.53
N LEU A 344 13.56 6.63 -21.43
CA LEU A 344 13.64 7.40 -20.20
C LEU A 344 12.22 7.68 -19.66
N MET A 345 12.12 7.87 -18.34
CA MET A 345 10.83 8.13 -17.70
C MET A 345 10.54 9.64 -17.68
N ASP A 346 9.55 10.06 -18.46
CA ASP A 346 9.05 11.43 -18.43
C ASP A 346 8.16 11.66 -17.19
N TYR A 347 7.98 12.94 -16.83
CA TYR A 347 7.26 13.37 -15.64
C TYR A 347 6.02 14.17 -16.01
N VAL A 348 4.87 13.76 -15.49
CA VAL A 348 3.60 14.49 -15.63
C VAL A 348 3.22 15.06 -14.28
N VAL A 349 3.22 16.38 -14.16
CA VAL A 349 2.79 17.11 -12.97
C VAL A 349 1.35 17.60 -13.20
N ASN A 350 0.40 17.08 -12.43
CA ASN A 350 -1.02 17.37 -12.54
C ASN A 350 -1.56 18.02 -11.25
N VAL A 351 -1.96 19.29 -11.33
CA VAL A 351 -2.52 20.03 -10.20
C VAL A 351 -3.83 19.41 -9.70
N ALA A 352 -4.59 18.73 -10.56
CA ALA A 352 -5.81 18.03 -10.14
C ALA A 352 -5.57 16.88 -9.14
N GLY A 353 -4.35 16.33 -9.11
CA GLY A 353 -3.94 15.31 -8.15
C GLY A 353 -3.51 15.87 -6.78
N VAL A 354 -3.55 17.19 -6.58
CA VAL A 354 -3.21 17.82 -5.31
C VAL A 354 -4.45 17.94 -4.44
N ASN A 355 -4.37 17.39 -3.23
CA ASN A 355 -5.37 17.62 -2.20
C ASN A 355 -4.82 18.64 -1.19
N CYS A 356 -5.50 19.78 -1.04
CA CYS A 356 -5.11 20.82 -0.10
C CYS A 356 -6.02 20.78 1.14
N GLU A 357 -5.56 20.10 2.20
CA GLU A 357 -6.32 19.97 3.44
C GLU A 357 -6.43 21.34 4.13
N GLY A 358 -7.65 21.75 4.49
CA GLY A 358 -7.91 23.08 5.05
C GLY A 358 -8.17 24.18 4.00
N ALA A 359 -7.96 23.91 2.70
CA ALA A 359 -8.29 24.84 1.62
C ALA A 359 -8.66 24.11 0.31
N VAL A 360 -9.77 23.35 0.36
CA VAL A 360 -10.21 22.41 -0.69
C VAL A 360 -10.45 23.08 -2.07
N SER A 361 -10.73 24.38 -2.09
CA SER A 361 -11.05 25.12 -3.33
C SER A 361 -9.88 25.94 -3.91
N VAL A 362 -8.67 25.88 -3.33
CA VAL A 362 -7.56 26.78 -3.73
C VAL A 362 -7.14 26.60 -5.20
N TYR A 363 -7.29 25.39 -5.74
CA TYR A 363 -6.96 25.08 -7.15
C TYR A 363 -8.18 25.07 -8.07
N GLY A 364 -9.34 25.55 -7.59
CA GLY A 364 -10.60 25.53 -8.33
C GLY A 364 -11.17 24.13 -8.56
N ASP A 365 -12.36 24.10 -9.16
CA ASP A 365 -13.15 22.90 -9.51
C ASP A 365 -13.20 22.61 -11.01
N ARG A 366 -12.62 23.49 -11.84
CA ARG A 366 -12.62 23.41 -13.31
C ARG A 366 -11.26 22.96 -13.85
N GLU A 367 -10.76 23.66 -14.85
CA GLU A 367 -9.46 23.38 -15.46
C GLU A 367 -8.34 23.56 -14.45
N LYS A 368 -7.41 22.62 -14.46
CA LYS A 368 -6.25 22.60 -13.58
C LYS A 368 -5.00 22.43 -14.42
N GLY A 369 -3.92 23.06 -13.96
CA GLY A 369 -2.64 23.03 -14.64
C GLY A 369 -2.09 21.60 -14.76
N VAL A 370 -1.61 21.28 -15.95
CA VAL A 370 -0.83 20.08 -16.25
C VAL A 370 0.48 20.49 -16.92
N MET A 371 1.59 19.99 -16.42
CA MET A 371 2.92 20.18 -17.00
C MET A 371 3.53 18.82 -17.31
N VAL A 372 4.17 18.69 -18.47
CA VAL A 372 4.92 17.49 -18.86
C VAL A 372 6.37 17.86 -19.02
N PHE A 373 7.25 17.12 -18.36
CA PHE A 373 8.69 17.27 -18.47
C PHE A 373 9.28 16.01 -19.07
N THR A 374 10.06 16.18 -20.14
CA THR A 374 10.81 15.11 -20.77
C THR A 374 12.16 14.92 -20.10
N ALA A 375 12.54 13.68 -19.85
CA ALA A 375 13.84 13.36 -19.28
C ALA A 375 14.96 13.63 -20.31
N ASP A 376 16.13 14.03 -19.82
CA ASP A 376 17.34 14.16 -20.63
C ASP A 376 18.50 13.50 -19.89
N ALA A 377 19.22 12.62 -20.58
CA ALA A 377 20.41 11.92 -20.08
C ALA A 377 21.51 12.85 -19.53
N LYS A 378 21.52 14.15 -19.90
CA LYS A 378 22.53 15.12 -19.46
C LYS A 378 22.01 16.22 -18.53
N ALA A 379 20.70 16.51 -18.50
CA ALA A 379 20.17 17.76 -17.91
C ALA A 379 19.02 17.58 -16.90
N GLY A 380 18.70 16.36 -16.49
CA GLY A 380 17.74 16.12 -15.41
C GLY A 380 16.29 16.07 -15.91
N ALA A 381 15.75 17.10 -16.57
CA ALA A 381 14.48 17.08 -17.30
C ALA A 381 14.22 18.49 -17.89
N HIS A 382 13.39 18.61 -18.93
CA HIS A 382 12.97 19.91 -19.46
C HIS A 382 11.45 19.95 -19.68
N GLU A 383 10.83 21.11 -19.52
CA GLU A 383 9.39 21.28 -19.74
C GLU A 383 9.08 21.18 -21.24
N ALA A 384 8.25 20.20 -21.60
CA ALA A 384 7.85 19.89 -22.97
C ALA A 384 6.39 20.23 -23.26
N PHE A 385 5.58 20.46 -22.22
CA PHE A 385 4.16 20.83 -22.32
C PHE A 385 3.69 21.54 -21.04
N ASN A 386 2.79 22.50 -21.18
CA ASN A 386 2.15 23.21 -20.08
C ASN A 386 0.81 23.77 -20.55
N ASP A 387 -0.29 23.38 -19.91
CA ASP A 387 -1.65 23.83 -20.22
C ASP A 387 -2.60 23.61 -19.04
N SER A 388 -3.84 24.11 -19.14
CA SER A 388 -4.91 23.89 -18.16
C SER A 388 -5.99 22.98 -18.74
N VAL A 389 -6.34 21.90 -18.02
CA VAL A 389 -7.23 20.85 -18.54
C VAL A 389 -8.22 20.37 -17.48
N TYR A 390 -9.33 19.76 -17.90
CA TYR A 390 -10.37 19.23 -16.99
C TYR A 390 -10.01 17.88 -16.37
N GLY A 391 -9.03 17.18 -16.95
CA GLY A 391 -8.70 15.82 -16.56
C GLY A 391 -7.44 15.32 -17.25
N VAL A 392 -6.78 14.37 -16.59
CA VAL A 392 -5.55 13.74 -17.08
C VAL A 392 -5.67 12.24 -16.90
N ARG A 393 -5.46 11.49 -17.97
CA ARG A 393 -5.46 10.03 -17.97
C ARG A 393 -4.21 9.50 -18.66
N LEU A 394 -3.45 8.69 -17.94
CA LEU A 394 -2.24 8.06 -18.45
C LEU A 394 -2.52 6.59 -18.81
N GLU A 395 -2.53 6.27 -20.09
CA GLU A 395 -2.76 4.93 -20.61
C GLU A 395 -1.40 4.27 -20.89
N ARG A 396 -1.09 3.16 -20.19
CA ARG A 396 0.19 2.45 -20.29
C ARG A 396 0.04 1.21 -21.17
N SER A 397 0.95 1.07 -22.14
CA SER A 397 1.19 -0.16 -22.90
C SER A 397 2.53 -0.78 -22.47
N GLN A 398 2.82 -2.02 -22.91
CA GLN A 398 4.03 -2.75 -22.52
C GLN A 398 5.34 -2.02 -22.86
N SER A 399 5.34 -1.13 -23.86
CA SER A 399 6.54 -0.44 -24.36
C SER A 399 6.39 1.08 -24.57
N SER A 400 5.25 1.67 -24.21
CA SER A 400 5.00 3.12 -24.37
C SER A 400 3.80 3.56 -23.54
N ALA A 401 3.75 4.83 -23.15
CA ALA A 401 2.54 5.42 -22.57
C ALA A 401 1.96 6.52 -23.45
N ARG A 402 0.64 6.73 -23.32
CA ARG A 402 -0.08 7.84 -23.94
C ARG A 402 -0.75 8.67 -22.86
N LEU A 403 -0.53 9.97 -22.91
CA LEU A 403 -1.19 10.93 -22.05
C LEU A 403 -2.42 11.50 -22.76
N TRP A 404 -3.59 11.25 -22.19
CA TRP A 404 -4.87 11.78 -22.63
C TRP A 404 -5.29 12.93 -21.72
N LEU A 405 -5.64 14.06 -22.32
CA LEU A 405 -6.07 15.26 -21.61
C LEU A 405 -7.53 15.53 -21.91
N THR A 406 -8.34 15.75 -20.87
CA THR A 406 -9.74 16.14 -21.03
C THR A 406 -9.82 17.62 -21.36
N VAL A 407 -10.29 17.93 -22.56
CA VAL A 407 -10.46 19.28 -23.10
C VAL A 407 -11.92 19.49 -23.48
N SER A 408 -12.29 20.74 -23.77
CA SER A 408 -13.64 21.12 -24.19
C SER A 408 -13.65 21.98 -25.45
N GLY A 409 -14.83 22.26 -25.99
CA GLY A 409 -15.04 23.20 -27.10
C GLY A 409 -14.17 22.92 -28.33
N GLU A 410 -13.31 23.88 -28.67
CA GLU A 410 -12.40 23.81 -29.83
C GLU A 410 -11.39 22.67 -29.70
N GLY A 411 -11.02 22.29 -28.48
CA GLY A 411 -10.19 21.12 -28.20
C GLY A 411 -10.80 19.84 -28.78
N CYS A 412 -12.13 19.76 -28.82
CA CYS A 412 -12.92 18.68 -29.39
C CYS A 412 -13.37 18.91 -30.83
N GLY A 413 -12.87 19.98 -31.49
CA GLY A 413 -13.31 20.39 -32.82
C GLY A 413 -14.75 20.92 -32.84
N LYS A 414 -15.30 21.34 -31.70
CA LYS A 414 -16.63 21.94 -31.59
C LYS A 414 -16.53 23.44 -31.33
N LYS A 415 -17.61 24.15 -31.63
CA LYS A 415 -17.72 25.56 -31.23
C LYS A 415 -17.88 25.65 -29.70
N PRO A 416 -17.35 26.70 -29.05
CA PRO A 416 -17.57 26.93 -27.63
C PRO A 416 -19.07 26.94 -27.31
N ALA A 417 -19.44 26.29 -26.22
CA ALA A 417 -20.84 26.23 -25.81
C ALA A 417 -21.29 27.55 -25.17
N ALA A 418 -22.59 27.83 -25.19
CA ALA A 418 -23.13 29.06 -24.59
C ALA A 418 -23.02 29.06 -23.05
N ASN A 419 -22.98 27.88 -22.45
CA ASN A 419 -22.78 27.67 -21.02
C ASN A 419 -22.14 26.30 -20.76
N PHE A 420 -21.59 26.14 -19.56
CA PHE A 420 -20.88 24.93 -19.14
C PHE A 420 -21.74 23.65 -19.19
N ALA A 421 -23.04 23.74 -18.93
CA ALA A 421 -23.93 22.59 -18.98
C ALA A 421 -24.14 22.04 -20.40
N SER A 422 -23.92 22.88 -21.41
CA SER A 422 -23.94 22.51 -22.83
C SER A 422 -22.55 22.25 -23.42
N GLU A 423 -21.50 22.28 -22.60
CA GLU A 423 -20.12 22.10 -23.03
C GLU A 423 -19.84 20.64 -23.40
N ALA A 424 -19.12 20.44 -24.49
CA ALA A 424 -18.74 19.10 -24.95
C ALA A 424 -17.32 18.78 -24.48
N PHE A 425 -17.16 17.69 -23.75
CA PHE A 425 -15.87 17.21 -23.29
C PHE A 425 -15.37 16.04 -24.14
N CYS A 426 -14.07 15.99 -24.35
CA CYS A 426 -13.40 14.88 -25.01
C CYS A 426 -12.01 14.68 -24.44
N GLU A 427 -11.48 13.46 -24.57
CA GLU A 427 -10.08 13.17 -24.32
C GLU A 427 -9.27 13.38 -25.60
N ARG A 428 -8.23 14.21 -25.54
CA ARG A 428 -7.30 14.47 -26.63
C ARG A 428 -5.89 14.05 -26.23
N PRO A 429 -5.21 13.19 -27.01
CA PRO A 429 -3.90 12.71 -26.63
C PRO A 429 -2.82 13.73 -26.98
N LEU A 430 -1.72 13.70 -26.22
CA LEU A 430 -0.49 14.39 -26.59
C LEU A 430 0.35 13.54 -27.55
N VAL A 431 0.99 14.20 -28.50
CA VAL A 431 1.91 13.60 -29.46
C VAL A 431 3.26 14.29 -29.36
N TRP A 432 4.31 13.50 -29.24
CA TRP A 432 5.68 13.98 -29.22
C TRP A 432 6.11 14.52 -30.60
N ASN A 433 6.67 15.73 -30.63
CA ASN A 433 7.31 16.27 -31.81
C ASN A 433 8.83 16.30 -31.61
N ALA A 434 9.51 15.31 -32.19
CA ALA A 434 10.96 15.16 -32.10
C ALA A 434 11.75 16.34 -32.70
N LYS A 435 11.16 17.13 -33.61
CA LYS A 435 11.83 18.31 -34.19
C LYS A 435 11.86 19.48 -33.23
N THR A 436 10.82 19.66 -32.43
CA THR A 436 10.69 20.78 -31.50
C THR A 436 11.05 20.40 -30.07
N GLY A 437 11.16 19.11 -29.76
CA GLY A 437 11.36 18.63 -28.39
C GLY A 437 10.18 18.95 -27.48
N LYS A 438 8.96 18.99 -28.02
CA LYS A 438 7.75 19.38 -27.29
C LYS A 438 6.59 18.44 -27.61
N PHE A 439 5.66 18.31 -26.67
CA PHE A 439 4.37 17.70 -26.95
C PHE A 439 3.41 18.73 -27.52
N ALA A 440 2.54 18.26 -28.41
CA ALA A 440 1.40 19.02 -28.90
C ALA A 440 0.16 18.13 -28.87
N TYR A 441 -1.02 18.75 -28.83
CA TYR A 441 -2.27 18.01 -28.99
C TYR A 441 -2.30 17.29 -30.34
N ALA A 442 -2.72 16.02 -30.34
CA ALA A 442 -3.00 15.27 -31.56
C ALA A 442 -4.07 15.97 -32.41
N PRO A 443 -4.19 15.66 -33.72
CA PRO A 443 -5.31 16.14 -34.53
C PRO A 443 -6.67 15.77 -33.92
N VAL A 444 -7.69 16.62 -34.13
CA VAL A 444 -9.06 16.40 -33.62
C VAL A 444 -9.67 15.08 -34.10
N SER A 445 -9.15 14.47 -35.16
CA SER A 445 -9.56 13.14 -35.62
C SER A 445 -9.18 11.99 -34.68
N MET A 446 -8.35 12.25 -33.66
CA MET A 446 -7.88 11.25 -32.69
C MET A 446 -8.50 11.41 -31.30
N ILE A 447 -9.53 12.26 -31.15
CA ILE A 447 -10.21 12.46 -29.87
C ILE A 447 -11.07 11.26 -29.49
N ARG A 448 -11.33 11.10 -28.20
CA ARG A 448 -12.37 10.20 -27.67
C ARG A 448 -13.44 11.06 -27.00
N MET A 449 -14.69 10.97 -27.46
CA MET A 449 -15.80 11.66 -26.79
C MET A 449 -16.02 11.04 -25.40
N ILE A 450 -16.27 11.89 -24.40
CA ILE A 450 -16.69 11.47 -23.07
C ILE A 450 -18.21 11.62 -23.06
N GLU A 451 -18.94 10.50 -23.09
CA GLU A 451 -20.40 10.47 -23.00
C GLU A 451 -20.89 10.51 -21.56
#